data_AF-A0A938MBI5-F1
#
_entry.id   AF-A0A938MBI5-F1
#
_cell.length_a   1.000
_cell.length_b   1.000
_cell.length_c   1.000
_cell.angle_alpha   90.00
_cell.angle_beta   90.00
_cell.angle_gamma   90.00
#
_symmetry.space_group_name_H-M   'P 1'
#
loop_
_entity.id
_entity.type
_entity.pdbx_description
1 polymer ?
#
loop_
_entity_poly.entity_id
_entity_poly.type
_entity_poly.pdbx_seq_one_letter_code
_entity_poly.pdbx_strand_id
1 'polypeptide(L)' 'MPNNTSPDWERVLSSAAHLQRILPEAVLVGGTAAALYAQHRLSADADPVLTDLDCKCAWHTSETQHR' A
#
# COMPACT_ATOMS: atom_id res chain seq x y z
N MET A 1 -6.41 -0.99 -29.34
CA MET A 1 -6.24 -1.39 -27.93
C MET A 1 -7.00 -0.37 -27.10
N PRO A 2 -8.14 -0.70 -26.46
CA PRO A 2 -8.81 0.28 -25.61
C PRO A 2 -7.90 0.59 -24.43
N ASN A 3 -7.69 1.87 -24.14
CA ASN A 3 -6.82 2.35 -23.07
C ASN A 3 -7.36 1.88 -21.72
N ASN A 4 -6.83 0.77 -21.21
CA ASN A 4 -7.30 0.07 -20.01
C ASN A 4 -6.78 0.70 -18.70
N THR A 5 -6.18 1.90 -18.77
CA THR A 5 -5.97 2.77 -17.62
C THR A 5 -7.30 3.44 -17.25
N SER A 6 -8.19 2.67 -16.63
CA SER A 6 -9.34 3.28 -15.95
C SER A 6 -8.81 4.31 -14.94
N PRO A 7 -9.43 5.51 -14.81
CA PRO A 7 -9.08 6.49 -13.78
C PRO A 7 -9.01 5.89 -12.37
N ASP A 8 -9.77 4.83 -12.13
CA ASP A 8 -9.79 4.11 -10.86
C ASP A 8 -8.49 3.33 -10.60
N TRP A 9 -7.87 2.78 -11.64
CA TRP A 9 -6.62 2.03 -11.52
C TRP A 9 -5.44 2.94 -11.15
N GLU A 10 -5.34 4.10 -11.81
CA GLU A 10 -4.33 5.11 -11.46
C GLU A 10 -4.51 5.62 -10.04
N ARG A 11 -5.75 5.75 -9.57
CA ARG A 11 -6.05 6.13 -8.19
C ARG A 11 -5.58 5.07 -7.19
N VAL A 12 -5.81 3.79 -7.45
CA VAL A 12 -5.33 2.68 -6.60
C VAL A 12 -3.80 2.71 -6.49
N LEU A 13 -3.11 2.82 -7.64
CA LEU A 13 -1.64 2.89 -7.66
C LEU A 13 -1.10 4.14 -6.97
N SER A 14 -1.75 5.28 -7.17
CA SER A 14 -1.37 6.54 -6.52
C SER A 14 -1.52 6.48 -5.00
N SER A 15 -2.60 5.86 -4.51
CA SER A 15 -2.81 5.62 -3.08
C SER A 15 -1.75 4.68 -2.51
N ALA A 16 -1.44 3.56 -3.19
CA ALA A 16 -0.41 2.63 -2.76
C ALA A 16 0.99 3.29 -2.71
N ALA A 17 1.35 4.05 -3.73
CA ALA A 17 2.60 4.79 -3.79
C ALA A 17 2.67 5.91 -2.73
N HIS A 18 1.53 6.55 -2.42
CA HIS A 18 1.47 7.54 -1.36
C HIS A 18 1.71 6.89 0.01
N LEU A 19 1.10 5.74 0.27
CA LEU A 19 1.32 5.00 1.51
C LEU A 19 2.77 4.56 1.65
N GLN A 20 3.40 4.02 0.60
CA GLN A 20 4.82 3.64 0.63
C GLN A 20 5.75 4.83 0.88
N ARG A 21 5.35 6.05 0.53
CA ARG A 21 6.12 7.25 0.88
C ARG A 21 6.08 7.56 2.38
N ILE A 22 4.96 7.24 3.04
CA ILE A 22 4.77 7.44 4.48
C ILE A 22 5.41 6.28 5.26
N LEU A 23 5.25 5.06 4.75
CA LEU A 23 5.78 3.82 5.32
C LEU A 23 6.62 3.08 4.27
N PRO A 24 7.93 3.42 4.13
CA PRO A 24 8.80 2.84 3.11
C PRO A 24 8.95 1.31 3.19
N GLU A 25 8.74 0.74 4.37
CA GLU A 25 8.79 -0.71 4.61
C GLU A 25 7.50 -1.44 4.19
N ALA A 26 6.48 -0.72 3.72
CA ALA A 26 5.23 -1.33 3.27
C ALA A 26 5.41 -1.98 1.88
N VAL A 27 5.26 -3.29 1.82
CA VAL A 27 5.34 -4.08 0.60
C VAL A 27 3.94 -4.30 0.03
N LEU A 28 3.73 -3.92 -1.23
CA LEU A 28 2.47 -4.19 -1.93
C LEU A 28 2.38 -5.67 -2.31
N VAL A 29 1.31 -6.34 -1.89
CA VAL A 29 1.03 -7.74 -2.22
C VAL A 29 -0.37 -7.88 -2.84
N GLY A 30 -0.83 -9.12 -3.02
CA GLY A 30 -2.20 -9.40 -3.44
C GLY A 30 -2.46 -9.19 -4.94
N GLY A 31 -3.75 -8.99 -5.26
CA GLY A 31 -4.23 -8.93 -6.65
C GLY A 31 -3.62 -7.78 -7.46
N THR A 32 -3.27 -6.68 -6.79
CA THR A 32 -2.69 -5.49 -7.43
C THR A 32 -1.22 -5.69 -7.75
N ALA A 33 -0.46 -6.37 -6.89
CA ALA A 33 0.89 -6.79 -7.20
C ALA A 33 0.90 -7.81 -8.36
N ALA A 34 -0.02 -8.78 -8.35
CA ALA A 34 -0.17 -9.73 -9.44
C ALA A 34 -0.59 -9.06 -10.76
N ALA A 35 -1.50 -8.08 -10.71
CA ALA A 35 -1.93 -7.30 -11.87
C ALA A 35 -0.78 -6.50 -12.49
N LEU A 36 0.08 -5.89 -11.66
CA LEU A 36 1.28 -5.19 -12.12
C LEU A 36 2.32 -6.14 -12.71
N TYR A 37 2.59 -7.27 -12.03
CA TYR A 37 3.66 -8.18 -12.42
C TYR A 37 3.29 -9.06 -13.62
N ALA A 38 2.11 -9.68 -13.59
CA ALA A 38 1.65 -10.59 -14.63
C ALA A 38 0.90 -9.87 -15.77
N GLN A 39 0.68 -8.56 -15.65
CA GLN A 39 -0.11 -7.74 -16.59
C GLN A 39 -1.50 -8.34 -16.88
N HIS A 40 -2.07 -9.03 -15.88
CA HIS A 40 -3.28 -9.83 -16.05
C HIS A 40 -4.33 -9.44 -15.01
N ARG A 41 -5.49 -8.98 -15.52
CA ARG A 41 -6.66 -8.47 -14.77
C ARG A 41 -6.37 -7.17 -14.00
N LEU A 42 -7.33 -6.23 -13.97
CA LEU A 42 -7.26 -5.06 -13.09
C LEU A 42 -7.79 -5.42 -11.70
N SER A 43 -7.11 -4.93 -10.66
CA SER A 43 -7.54 -5.03 -9.27
C SER A 43 -7.97 -3.63 -8.80
N ALA A 44 -9.05 -3.55 -8.02
CA ALA A 44 -9.57 -2.28 -7.50
C ALA A 44 -9.04 -1.95 -6.10
N ASP A 45 -8.30 -2.87 -5.48
CA ASP A 45 -7.89 -2.81 -4.08
C ASP A 45 -6.37 -2.63 -3.99
N ALA A 46 -5.81 -2.36 -2.81
CA ALA A 46 -4.36 -2.42 -2.59
C ALA A 46 -4.08 -3.01 -1.21
N ASP A 47 -3.26 -4.05 -1.16
CA ASP A 47 -2.94 -4.79 0.06
C ASP A 47 -1.49 -4.52 0.48
N PRO A 48 -1.21 -3.44 1.22
CA PRO A 48 0.12 -3.19 1.78
C PRO A 48 0.34 -4.06 3.03
N VAL A 49 1.46 -4.79 3.06
CA VAL A 49 1.91 -5.54 4.23
C VAL A 49 3.16 -4.88 4.79
N LEU A 50 3.22 -4.80 6.12
CA LEU A 50 4.34 -4.21 6.85
C LEU A 50 4.98 -5.28 7.72
N THR A 51 6.31 -5.40 7.67
CA THR A 51 7.04 -6.19 8.65
C THR A 51 7.01 -5.48 10.00
N ASP A 52 6.60 -6.21 11.05
CA ASP A 52 6.52 -5.75 12.44
C ASP A 52 5.50 -4.62 12.66
N LEU A 53 4.22 -5.00 12.69
CA LEU A 53 3.10 -4.10 13.01
C LEU A 53 3.14 -3.63 14.47
N ASP A 54 3.65 -4.45 15.40
CA ASP A 54 3.67 -4.13 16.83
C ASP A 54 4.62 -2.98 17.13
N CYS A 55 5.84 -3.00 16.59
CA CYS A 55 6.80 -1.91 16.76
C CYS A 55 6.39 -0.65 15.98
N LYS A 56 5.66 -0.80 14.87
CA LYS A 56 5.31 0.34 13.99
C LYS A 56 4.01 1.04 14.36
N CYS A 57 3.01 0.33 14.88
CA CYS A 57 1.82 0.95 15.46
C CYS A 57 2.11 1.64 16.81
N ALA A 58 3.23 1.32 17.45
CA ALA A 58 3.70 2.00 18.67
C ALA A 58 4.21 3.45 18.44
N TRP A 59 4.39 3.89 17.18
CA TRP A 59 4.74 5.29 16.85
C TRP A 59 3.55 6.24 16.94
N HIS A 60 2.87 6.25 18.09
CA HIS A 60 2.26 7.46 18.66
C HIS A 60 1.90 7.31 20.15
N THR A 61 2.61 6.48 20.92
CA THR A 61 2.46 6.40 22.39
C THR A 61 3.76 6.73 23.14
N SER A 62 4.59 7.59 22.55
CA SER A 62 5.71 8.23 23.27
C SER A 62 5.36 9.65 23.69
N GLU A 63 4.36 9.80 24.57
CA GLU A 63 4.31 10.91 25.51
C GLU A 63 3.50 10.48 26.74
N THR A 64 4.05 10.75 27.93
CA THR A 64 3.54 10.43 29.28
C THR A 64 3.72 9.02 29.84
N GLN A 65 4.97 8.66 30.16
CA GLN A 65 5.23 8.00 31.45
C GLN A 65 6.45 8.65 32.12
N HIS A 66 6.30 9.93 32.47
CA HIS A 66 7.05 10.50 33.59
C HIS A 66 6.40 9.97 34.88
N ARG A 67 6.96 8.91 35.46
CA ARG A 67 7.10 8.69 36.92
C ARG A 67 7.78 7.37 37.21
#